data_AF-A0A1H9CHM2-F1
#
_entry.id   AF-A0A1H9CHM2-F1
#
_cell.length_a   1.000
_cell.length_b   1.000
_cell.length_c   1.000
_cell.angle_alpha   90.00
_cell.angle_beta   90.00
_cell.angle_gamma   90.00
#
_symmetry.space_group_name_H-M   'P 1'
#
loop_
_entity.id
_entity.type
_entity.pdbx_description
1 polymer ?
#
loop_
_entity_poly.entity_id
_entity_poly.type
_entity_poly.pdbx_seq_one_letter_code
_entity_poly.pdbx_strand_id
1 'polypeptide(L)'
;MYYAIFCKIYYFFIILYIVGIFASIYFLLNKSYWDKFDFLRDDRLLRILYKSIIPILVIGYTWFVAIPIIRDKPVIDSGEYCVQEGIVSQAVTDGGLLGLFKTIIVTIDKTDYEFSVAYAEEGITKGDIVNITYLPHSKYAVIEKP
;
A
#
# COMPACT_ATOMS: atom_id res chain seq x y z
N MET A 1 0.78 -20.64 5.25
CA MET A 1 0.48 -19.45 6.05
C MET A 1 0.64 -18.17 5.25
N TYR A 2 1.83 -17.89 4.69
CA TYR A 2 2.13 -16.68 3.91
C TYR A 2 1.19 -16.41 2.73
N TYR A 3 0.80 -17.45 1.98
CA TYR A 3 -0.16 -17.35 0.87
C TYR A 3 -1.45 -16.62 1.27
N ALA A 4 -2.08 -17.04 2.35
CA ALA A 4 -3.34 -16.44 2.81
C ALA A 4 -3.16 -14.97 3.23
N ILE A 5 -2.03 -14.64 3.87
CA ILE A 5 -1.70 -13.27 4.30
C ILE A 5 -1.55 -12.37 3.07
N PHE A 6 -0.70 -12.78 2.10
CA PHE A 6 -0.45 -11.98 0.91
C PHE A 6 -1.65 -11.91 -0.02
N CYS A 7 -2.45 -12.98 -0.16
CA CYS A 7 -3.72 -12.93 -0.88
C CYS A 7 -4.69 -11.92 -0.27
N LYS A 8 -4.81 -11.88 1.07
CA LYS A 8 -5.69 -10.92 1.75
C LYS A 8 -5.28 -9.47 1.43
N ILE A 9 -3.97 -9.18 1.48
CA ILE A 9 -3.41 -7.88 1.13
C ILE A 9 -3.68 -7.55 -0.34
N TYR A 10 -3.38 -8.47 -1.24
CA TYR A 10 -3.62 -8.32 -2.67
C TYR A 10 -5.09 -7.94 -2.94
N TYR A 11 -6.04 -8.73 -2.45
CA TYR A 11 -7.46 -8.47 -2.70
C TYR A 11 -7.94 -7.17 -2.05
N PHE A 12 -7.46 -6.84 -0.84
CA PHE A 12 -7.80 -5.58 -0.19
C PHE A 12 -7.43 -4.38 -1.07
N PHE A 13 -6.19 -4.32 -1.56
CA PHE A 13 -5.74 -3.19 -2.37
C PHE A 13 -6.35 -3.18 -3.77
N ILE A 14 -6.66 -4.34 -4.36
CA ILE A 14 -7.37 -4.41 -5.65
C ILE A 14 -8.83 -3.95 -5.51
N ILE A 15 -9.53 -4.35 -4.46
CA ILE A 15 -10.90 -3.89 -4.20
C ILE A 15 -10.91 -2.38 -3.96
N LEU A 16 -10.01 -1.87 -3.12
CA LEU A 16 -9.87 -0.43 -2.88
C LEU A 16 -9.60 0.33 -4.19
N TYR A 17 -8.77 -0.23 -5.08
CA TYR A 17 -8.49 0.35 -6.38
C TYR A 17 -9.72 0.44 -7.27
N ILE A 18 -10.48 -0.65 -7.38
CA ILE A 18 -11.70 -0.73 -8.17
C ILE A 18 -12.73 0.29 -7.67
N VAL A 19 -12.95 0.36 -6.35
CA VAL A 19 -13.82 1.37 -5.73
C VAL A 19 -13.34 2.79 -6.05
N GLY A 20 -12.03 3.03 -5.99
CA GLY A 20 -11.42 4.31 -6.36
C GLY A 20 -11.69 4.70 -7.80
N ILE A 21 -11.56 3.77 -8.76
CA ILE A 21 -11.88 4.00 -10.18
C ILE A 21 -13.35 4.39 -10.34
N PHE A 22 -14.28 3.64 -9.73
CA PHE A 22 -15.71 3.96 -9.83
C PHE A 22 -16.04 5.32 -9.21
N ALA A 23 -15.45 5.63 -8.04
CA ALA A 23 -15.60 6.93 -7.42
C ALA A 23 -15.05 8.06 -8.31
N SER A 24 -13.88 7.87 -8.91
CA SER A 24 -13.26 8.81 -9.83
C SER A 24 -14.15 9.11 -11.04
N ILE A 25 -14.68 8.08 -11.69
CA ILE A 25 -15.60 8.22 -12.84
C ILE A 25 -16.88 8.93 -12.41
N TYR A 26 -17.47 8.51 -11.28
CA TYR A 26 -18.68 9.13 -10.74
C TYR A 26 -18.49 10.62 -10.50
N PHE A 27 -17.42 11.01 -9.80
CA PHE A 27 -17.15 12.42 -9.50
C PHE A 27 -16.77 13.23 -10.73
N LEU A 28 -16.10 12.65 -11.73
CA LEU A 28 -15.82 13.37 -12.99
C LEU A 28 -17.10 13.70 -13.76
N LEU A 29 -18.00 12.72 -13.88
CA LEU A 29 -19.17 12.78 -14.76
C LEU A 29 -20.41 13.38 -14.11
N ASN A 30 -20.59 13.22 -12.79
CA ASN A 30 -21.83 13.65 -12.12
C ASN A 30 -21.88 15.18 -11.95
N LYS A 31 -22.42 15.87 -12.96
CA LYS A 31 -22.59 17.34 -12.93
C LYS A 31 -23.45 17.80 -11.76
N SER A 32 -24.59 17.12 -11.53
CA SER A 32 -25.56 17.46 -10.49
C SER A 32 -24.96 17.46 -9.09
N TYR A 33 -24.01 16.55 -8.79
CA TYR A 33 -23.30 16.58 -7.52
C TYR A 33 -22.56 17.90 -7.30
N TRP A 34 -21.86 18.40 -8.32
CA TRP A 34 -21.08 19.64 -8.22
C TRP A 34 -21.92 20.90 -8.26
N ASP A 35 -23.08 20.87 -8.93
CA ASP A 35 -23.98 22.02 -9.02
C ASP A 35 -24.65 22.36 -7.67
N LYS A 36 -24.56 21.46 -6.67
CA LYS A 36 -25.00 21.72 -5.29
C LYS A 36 -24.10 22.71 -4.52
N PHE A 37 -22.88 22.93 -5.00
CA PHE A 37 -21.91 23.79 -4.33
C PHE A 37 -21.88 25.16 -5.02
N ASP A 38 -22.52 26.17 -4.42
CA ASP A 38 -22.67 27.49 -5.03
C ASP A 38 -21.32 28.12 -5.43
N PHE A 39 -20.26 27.93 -4.62
CA PHE A 39 -18.91 28.45 -4.90
C PHE A 39 -18.22 27.78 -6.11
N LEU A 40 -18.68 26.61 -6.57
CA LEU A 40 -18.15 25.92 -7.76
C LEU A 40 -18.98 26.17 -9.02
N ARG A 41 -20.15 26.81 -8.89
CA ARG A 41 -21.06 27.03 -10.02
C ARG A 41 -20.51 28.10 -10.96
N ASP A 42 -19.98 29.17 -10.39
CA ASP A 42 -19.58 30.37 -11.12
C ASP A 42 -18.07 30.37 -11.47
N ASP A 43 -17.26 29.53 -10.82
CA ASP A 43 -15.83 29.36 -11.11
C ASP A 43 -15.52 28.03 -11.82
N ARG A 44 -15.32 28.13 -13.15
CA ARG A 44 -15.02 26.97 -14.01
C ARG A 44 -13.67 26.32 -13.68
N LEU A 45 -12.65 27.10 -13.30
CA LEU A 45 -11.32 26.58 -13.01
C LEU A 45 -11.31 25.81 -11.69
N LEU A 46 -11.93 26.41 -10.66
CA LEU A 46 -12.09 25.78 -9.36
C LEU A 46 -12.87 24.46 -9.50
N ARG A 47 -13.96 24.46 -10.28
CA ARG A 47 -14.72 23.24 -10.55
C ARG A 47 -13.89 22.13 -11.20
N ILE A 48 -13.02 22.47 -12.15
CA ILE A 48 -12.12 21.48 -12.78
C ILE A 48 -11.11 20.95 -11.77
N LEU A 49 -10.52 21.83 -10.95
CA LEU A 49 -9.56 21.45 -9.92
C LEU A 49 -10.16 20.41 -8.97
N TYR A 50 -11.32 20.71 -8.39
CA TYR A 50 -11.99 19.82 -7.44
C TYR A 50 -12.41 18.48 -8.07
N LYS A 51 -12.90 18.51 -9.31
CA LYS A 51 -13.20 17.29 -10.09
C LYS A 51 -11.98 16.41 -10.33
N SER A 52 -10.79 17.01 -10.37
CA SER A 52 -9.55 16.31 -10.71
C SER A 52 -8.86 15.69 -9.50
N ILE A 53 -9.22 16.06 -8.26
CA ILE A 53 -8.60 15.56 -7.03
C ILE A 53 -8.67 14.03 -6.96
N ILE A 54 -9.87 13.44 -7.03
CA ILE A 54 -10.03 11.98 -6.93
C ILE A 54 -9.33 11.23 -8.08
N PRO A 55 -9.49 11.62 -9.37
CA PRO A 55 -8.72 11.03 -10.46
C PRO A 55 -7.20 11.08 -10.26
N ILE A 56 -6.65 12.21 -9.83
CA ILE A 56 -5.21 12.35 -9.58
C ILE A 56 -4.76 11.39 -8.46
N LEU A 57 -5.54 11.27 -7.39
CA LEU A 57 -5.26 10.31 -6.31
C LEU A 57 -5.30 8.87 -6.82
N VAL A 58 -6.27 8.51 -7.67
CA VAL A 58 -6.36 7.17 -8.27
C VAL A 58 -5.18 6.88 -9.18
N ILE A 59 -4.71 7.87 -9.97
CA ILE A 59 -3.51 7.73 -10.80
C ILE A 59 -2.27 7.50 -9.92
N GLY A 60 -2.10 8.30 -8.86
CA GLY A 60 -1.03 8.11 -7.90
C GLY A 60 -1.06 6.72 -7.26
N TYR A 61 -2.22 6.31 -6.76
CA TYR A 61 -2.43 4.97 -6.21
C TYR A 61 -2.13 3.85 -7.22
N THR A 62 -2.50 4.04 -8.49
CA THR A 62 -2.19 3.08 -9.56
C THR A 62 -0.70 2.82 -9.64
N TRP A 63 0.11 3.88 -9.67
CA TRP A 63 1.55 3.81 -9.81
C TRP A 63 2.25 3.25 -8.57
N PHE A 64 1.89 3.74 -7.38
CA PHE A 64 2.62 3.45 -6.15
C PHE A 64 2.13 2.21 -5.42
N VAL A 65 0.90 1.75 -5.66
CA VAL A 65 0.28 0.64 -4.91
C VAL A 65 -0.22 -0.47 -5.83
N ALA A 66 -1.11 -0.14 -6.77
CA ALA A 66 -1.78 -1.16 -7.57
C ALA A 66 -0.81 -1.93 -8.48
N ILE A 67 0.05 -1.21 -9.23
CA ILE A 67 1.01 -1.83 -10.14
C ILE A 67 1.98 -2.75 -9.38
N PRO A 68 2.66 -2.33 -8.29
CA PRO A 68 3.51 -3.21 -7.51
C PRO A 68 2.80 -4.49 -7.04
N ILE A 69 1.60 -4.37 -6.46
CA ILE A 69 0.82 -5.53 -5.98
C ILE A 69 0.38 -6.45 -7.12
N ILE A 70 0.00 -5.91 -8.28
CA ILE A 70 -0.34 -6.71 -9.46
C ILE A 70 0.87 -7.51 -9.93
N ARG A 71 2.06 -6.88 -9.95
CA ARG A 71 3.31 -7.54 -10.34
C ARG A 71 3.72 -8.64 -9.37
N ASP A 72 3.32 -8.56 -8.10
CA ASP A 72 3.58 -9.61 -7.11
C ASP A 72 2.62 -10.81 -7.22
N LYS A 73 1.50 -10.71 -7.95
CA LYS A 73 0.52 -11.80 -8.05
C LYS A 73 1.11 -13.14 -8.50
N PRO A 74 2.01 -13.20 -9.52
CA PRO A 74 2.65 -14.46 -9.91
C PRO A 74 3.47 -15.08 -8.77
N VAL A 75 4.17 -14.25 -7.97
CA VAL A 75 4.95 -14.69 -6.80
C VAL A 75 4.04 -15.21 -5.68
N ILE A 76 2.90 -14.55 -5.48
CA ILE A 76 1.87 -15.01 -4.54
C ILE A 76 1.35 -16.38 -4.96
N ASP A 77 1.06 -16.56 -6.25
CA ASP A 77 0.46 -17.79 -6.78
C ASP A 77 1.43 -18.96 -6.84
N SER A 78 2.71 -18.72 -7.12
CA SER A 78 3.75 -19.76 -7.09
C SER A 78 4.15 -20.14 -5.66
N GLY A 79 4.01 -19.22 -4.71
CA GLY A 79 4.50 -19.39 -3.34
C GLY A 79 6.01 -19.23 -3.19
N GLU A 80 6.71 -18.78 -4.23
CA GLU A 80 8.16 -18.60 -4.27
C GLU A 80 8.56 -17.20 -3.76
N TYR A 81 8.34 -16.95 -2.47
CA TYR A 81 8.61 -15.66 -1.85
C TYR A 81 10.11 -15.36 -1.71
N CYS A 82 10.46 -14.07 -1.63
CA CYS A 82 11.80 -13.67 -1.24
C CYS A 82 11.95 -13.88 0.27
N VAL A 83 13.00 -14.57 0.69
CA VAL A 83 13.31 -14.84 2.10
C VAL A 83 14.72 -14.33 2.41
N GLN A 84 14.85 -13.51 3.44
CA GLN A 84 16.14 -12.98 3.91
C GLN A 84 16.17 -12.89 5.44
N GLU A 85 17.34 -13.08 6.03
CA GLU A 85 17.61 -12.79 7.43
C GLU A 85 18.18 -11.37 7.56
N GLY A 86 17.80 -10.64 8.60
CA GLY A 86 18.40 -9.34 8.88
C GLY A 86 18.20 -8.89 10.32
N ILE A 87 18.82 -7.76 10.67
CA ILE A 87 18.77 -7.18 12.01
C ILE A 87 17.81 -6.00 12.02
N VAL A 88 16.83 -6.00 12.93
CA VAL A 88 15.86 -4.91 13.05
C VAL A 88 16.56 -3.62 13.50
N SER A 89 16.57 -2.60 12.65
CA SER A 89 17.13 -1.28 12.97
C SER A 89 16.06 -0.30 13.48
N GLN A 90 14.81 -0.49 13.06
CA GLN A 90 13.61 0.17 13.59
C GLN A 90 12.52 -0.89 13.76
N ALA A 91 12.00 -1.02 14.99
CA ALA A 91 10.90 -1.92 15.31
C ALA A 91 9.62 -1.56 14.54
N VAL A 92 8.64 -2.45 14.55
CA VAL A 92 7.35 -2.21 13.89
C VAL A 92 6.72 -0.92 14.42
N THR A 93 6.62 0.07 13.56
CA THR A 93 5.93 1.34 13.83
C THR A 93 4.73 1.46 12.94
N ASP A 94 3.68 2.12 13.43
CA ASP A 94 2.61 2.58 12.54
C ASP A 94 3.23 3.63 11.59
N GLY A 95 3.34 3.26 10.32
CA GLY A 95 4.00 4.00 9.25
C GLY A 95 3.05 4.37 8.11
N GLY A 96 3.50 5.27 7.24
CA GLY A 96 2.75 5.74 6.07
C GLY A 96 1.71 6.83 6.36
N LEU A 97 0.99 7.24 5.30
CA LEU A 97 -0.01 8.31 5.37
C LEU A 97 -1.08 7.96 6.42
N LEU A 98 -1.14 8.72 7.52
CA LEU A 98 -2.13 8.60 8.61
C LEU A 98 -2.02 7.34 9.49
N GLY A 99 -0.87 6.65 9.54
CA GLY A 99 -0.70 5.47 10.41
C GLY A 99 -1.54 4.26 9.99
N LEU A 100 -1.98 4.23 8.72
CA LEU A 100 -2.80 3.15 8.16
C LEU A 100 -2.00 1.89 7.85
N PHE A 101 -0.68 1.99 7.80
CA PHE A 101 0.22 0.89 7.48
C PHE A 101 1.21 0.70 8.61
N LYS A 102 1.85 -0.47 8.66
CA LYS A 102 2.92 -0.73 9.58
C LYS A 102 4.20 -0.87 8.78
N THR A 103 5.29 -0.29 9.27
CA THR A 103 6.60 -0.42 8.63
C THR A 103 7.63 -0.90 9.62
N ILE A 104 8.65 -1.57 9.09
CA ILE A 104 9.83 -2.03 9.83
C ILE A 104 11.05 -1.70 8.99
N ILE A 105 12.16 -1.32 9.63
CA ILE A 105 13.44 -1.16 8.95
C ILE A 105 14.37 -2.26 9.44
N VAL A 106 14.94 -2.99 8.49
CA VAL A 106 15.85 -4.10 8.75
C VAL A 106 17.15 -3.87 7.99
N THR A 107 18.28 -3.98 8.68
CA THR A 107 19.61 -3.96 8.09
C THR A 107 19.96 -5.35 7.56
N ILE A 108 20.23 -5.44 6.26
CA ILE A 108 20.71 -6.64 5.56
C ILE A 108 21.99 -6.24 4.83
N ASP A 109 23.09 -6.97 5.04
CA ASP A 109 24.40 -6.68 4.43
C ASP A 109 24.84 -5.20 4.55
N LYS A 110 24.65 -4.61 5.76
CA LYS A 110 24.95 -3.20 6.08
C LYS A 110 24.11 -2.15 5.33
N THR A 111 23.03 -2.58 4.68
CA THR A 111 22.08 -1.69 4.00
C THR A 111 20.73 -1.78 4.69
N ASP A 112 20.13 -0.62 4.96
CA ASP A 112 18.79 -0.55 5.56
C ASP A 112 17.72 -0.69 4.49
N TYR A 113 16.78 -1.61 4.73
CA TYR A 113 15.62 -1.84 3.90
C TYR A 113 14.35 -1.59 4.69
N GLU A 114 13.47 -0.75 4.15
CA GLU A 114 12.13 -0.52 4.69
C GLU A 114 11.15 -1.52 4.07
N PHE A 115 10.39 -2.21 4.92
CA PHE A 115 9.34 -3.13 4.52
C PHE A 115 7.99 -2.69 5.05
N SER A 116 6.95 -2.90 4.24
CA SER A 116 5.56 -2.79 4.70
C SER A 116 5.18 -4.08 5.43
N VAL A 117 4.74 -3.98 6.67
CA VAL A 117 4.47 -5.14 7.52
C VAL A 117 3.08 -5.69 7.21
N ALA A 118 3.05 -6.87 6.61
CA ALA A 118 1.84 -7.68 6.41
C ALA A 118 1.46 -8.43 7.70
N TYR A 119 2.47 -8.93 8.40
CA TYR A 119 2.39 -9.59 9.69
C TYR A 119 3.75 -9.48 10.37
N ALA A 120 3.74 -9.33 11.69
CA ALA A 120 4.94 -9.43 12.50
C ALA A 120 4.61 -10.24 13.76
N GLU A 121 5.49 -11.16 14.12
CA GLU A 121 5.43 -11.85 15.41
C GLU A 121 5.55 -10.83 16.56
N GLU A 122 4.88 -11.12 17.67
CA GLU A 122 4.90 -10.23 18.84
C GLU A 122 6.29 -10.18 19.49
N GLY A 123 6.61 -9.02 20.07
CA GLY A 123 7.86 -8.83 20.80
C GLY A 123 9.11 -8.81 19.90
N ILE A 124 8.97 -8.39 18.64
CA ILE A 124 10.10 -7.98 17.78
C ILE A 124 10.48 -6.54 18.11
N THR A 125 11.74 -6.35 18.49
CA THR A 125 12.32 -5.08 18.93
C THR A 125 13.60 -4.76 18.17
N LYS A 126 14.08 -3.52 18.31
CA LYS A 126 15.32 -3.08 17.68
C LYS A 126 16.51 -3.90 18.19
N GLY A 127 17.31 -4.40 17.26
CA GLY A 127 18.47 -5.26 17.53
C GLY A 127 18.20 -6.76 17.36
N ASP A 128 16.93 -7.16 17.22
CA ASP A 128 16.58 -8.56 17.01
C ASP A 128 16.97 -9.04 15.61
N ILE A 129 17.42 -10.29 15.51
CA ILE A 129 17.59 -11.00 14.24
C ILE A 129 16.22 -11.56 13.86
N VAL A 130 15.80 -11.36 12.61
CA VAL A 130 14.49 -11.78 12.11
C VAL A 130 14.59 -12.43 10.74
N ASN A 131 13.70 -13.39 10.49
CA ASN A 131 13.42 -13.92 9.17
C ASN A 131 12.34 -13.08 8.49
N ILE A 132 12.60 -12.68 7.25
CA ILE A 132 11.77 -11.75 6.49
C ILE A 132 11.34 -12.46 5.22
N THR A 133 10.07 -12.83 5.15
CA THR A 133 9.44 -13.36 3.93
C THR A 133 8.65 -12.24 3.27
N TYR A 134 9.03 -11.80 2.07
CA TYR A 134 8.46 -10.59 1.45
C TYR A 134 8.17 -10.70 -0.05
N LEU A 135 7.31 -9.79 -0.52
CA LEU A 135 6.97 -9.62 -1.92
C LEU A 135 7.94 -8.64 -2.62
N PRO A 136 8.51 -8.99 -3.78
CA PRO A 136 9.63 -8.26 -4.36
C PRO A 136 9.29 -6.84 -4.83
N HIS A 137 8.07 -6.59 -5.31
CA HIS A 137 7.68 -5.31 -5.88
C HIS A 137 6.99 -4.39 -4.88
N SER A 138 6.00 -4.88 -4.13
CA SER A 138 5.25 -4.10 -3.14
C SER A 138 5.91 -4.02 -1.76
N LYS A 139 6.94 -4.85 -1.50
CA LYS A 139 7.68 -4.89 -0.23
C LYS A 139 6.83 -5.23 1.00
N TYR A 140 5.63 -5.81 0.81
CA TYR A 140 4.89 -6.40 1.92
C TYR A 140 5.63 -7.62 2.46
N ALA A 141 5.83 -7.66 3.77
CA ALA A 141 6.67 -8.63 4.45
C ALA A 141 5.98 -9.25 5.67
N VAL A 142 6.25 -10.53 5.88
CA VAL A 142 5.95 -11.28 7.08
C VAL A 142 7.27 -11.40 7.86
N ILE A 143 7.27 -10.94 9.11
CA ILE A 143 8.44 -10.89 9.97
C ILE A 143 8.27 -11.87 11.12
N GLU A 144 9.23 -12.78 11.26
CA GLU A 144 9.22 -13.86 12.25
C GLU A 144 10.58 -13.94 12.94
N LYS A 145 10.60 -14.50 14.15
CA LYS A 145 11.86 -14.86 14.79
C LYS A 145 12.51 -16.08 14.09
N PRO A 146 13.84 -16.26 14.22
CA PRO A 146 14.56 -17.38 13.60
C PRO A 146 14.03 -18.76 14.00
#